data_AF-A0A0F7VLT8-F1
#
_entry.id   AF-A0A0F7VLT8-F1
#
_cell.length_a   1.000
_cell.length_b   1.000
_cell.length_c   1.000
_cell.angle_alpha   90.00
_cell.angle_beta   90.00
_cell.angle_gamma   90.00
#
_symmetry.space_group_name_H-M   'P 1'
#
loop_
_entity.id
_entity.type
_entity.pdbx_description
1 polymer ?
#
loop_
_entity_poly.entity_id
_entity_poly.type
_entity_poly.pdbx_seq_one_letter_code
_entity_poly.pdbx_strand_id
1 'polypeptide(L)' 'MSGNQKAKAKMEQARGKAKEAAGRAVGDEKLTAEGRTEQAKGDARQAKEKAKDTFRH' A
#
# COMPACT_ATOMS: atom_id res chain seq x y z
N MET A 1 -9.07 15.68 9.32
CA MET A 1 -8.85 14.22 9.38
C MET A 1 -7.94 13.74 8.22
N SER A 2 -6.70 14.21 8.12
CA SER A 2 -5.77 13.82 7.02
C SER A 2 -4.64 12.89 7.49
N GLY A 3 -4.27 12.94 8.78
CA GLY A 3 -3.27 12.05 9.39
C GLY A 3 -3.67 10.57 9.38
N ASN A 4 -4.96 10.27 9.61
CA ASN A 4 -5.45 8.89 9.70
C ASN A 4 -5.41 8.15 8.36
N GLN A 5 -5.66 8.85 7.23
CA GLN A 5 -5.61 8.24 5.90
C GLN A 5 -4.16 7.98 5.45
N LYS A 6 -3.25 8.93 5.69
CA LYS A 6 -1.81 8.75 5.42
C LYS A 6 -1.20 7.63 6.25
N ALA A 7 -1.56 7.53 7.53
CA ALA A 7 -1.14 6.44 8.39
C ALA A 7 -1.66 5.08 7.90
N LYS A 8 -2.94 5.00 7.51
CA LYS A 8 -3.54 3.79 6.97
C LYS A 8 -2.90 3.35 5.66
N ALA A 9 -2.59 4.28 4.76
CA ALA A 9 -1.89 3.98 3.51
C ALA A 9 -0.47 3.43 3.76
N LYS A 10 0.29 4.03 4.69
CA LYS A 10 1.60 3.51 5.09
C LYS A 10 1.50 2.13 5.75
N MET A 11 0.48 1.90 6.56
CA MET A 11 0.23 0.62 7.20
C MET A 11 -0.13 -0.47 6.18
N GLU A 12 -0.97 -0.16 5.18
CA GLU A 12 -1.29 -1.07 4.06
C GLU A 12 -0.02 -1.41 3.26
N GLN A 13 0.86 -0.44 3.00
CA GLN A 13 2.15 -0.70 2.34
C GLN A 13 3.09 -1.58 3.16
N ALA A 14 3.20 -1.33 4.48
CA ALA A 14 4.02 -2.14 5.36
C ALA A 14 3.51 -3.59 5.43
N ARG A 15 2.19 -3.77 5.50
CA ARG A 15 1.54 -5.08 5.46
C ARG A 15 1.78 -5.80 4.14
N GLY A 16 1.67 -5.09 3.03
CA GLY A 16 1.96 -5.65 1.70
C GLY A 16 3.41 -6.11 1.56
N LYS A 17 4.38 -5.33 2.06
CA LYS A 17 5.79 -5.75 2.11
C LYS A 17 6.01 -6.98 2.99
N ALA A 18 5.36 -7.04 4.14
CA ALA A 18 5.43 -8.19 5.02
C ALA A 18 4.87 -9.46 4.35
N LYS A 19 3.71 -9.37 3.69
CA LYS A 19 3.13 -10.49 2.92
C LYS A 19 4.03 -10.91 1.76
N GLU A 20 4.62 -9.95 1.05
CA GLU A 20 5.55 -10.26 -0.04
C GLU A 20 6.80 -11.00 0.48
N ALA A 21 7.41 -10.49 1.55
CA ALA A 21 8.58 -11.12 2.15
C ALA A 21 8.26 -12.50 2.73
N ALA A 22 7.15 -12.62 3.45
CA ALA A 22 6.69 -13.89 3.99
C ALA A 22 6.38 -14.89 2.86
N GLY A 23 5.70 -14.45 1.79
CA GLY A 23 5.35 -15.28 0.65
C GLY A 23 6.58 -15.80 -0.08
N ARG A 24 7.58 -14.93 -0.31
CA ARG A 24 8.87 -15.36 -0.86
C ARG A 24 9.61 -16.32 0.06
N ALA A 25 9.56 -16.10 1.38
CA ALA A 25 10.25 -16.94 2.35
C ALA A 25 9.65 -18.36 2.45
N VAL A 26 8.33 -18.48 2.33
CA VAL A 26 7.63 -19.77 2.40
C VAL A 26 7.31 -20.39 1.03
N GLY A 27 7.67 -19.70 -0.07
CA GLY A 27 7.37 -20.15 -1.44
C GLY A 27 5.90 -20.00 -1.85
N ASP A 28 5.12 -19.16 -1.19
CA ASP A 28 3.72 -18.90 -1.50
C ASP A 28 3.59 -17.70 -2.47
N GLU A 29 3.34 -18.03 -3.75
CA GLU A 29 3.15 -17.07 -4.83
C GLU A 29 1.89 -16.21 -4.63
N LYS A 30 0.83 -16.76 -4.03
CA LYS A 30 -0.41 -16.04 -3.78
C LYS A 30 -0.19 -14.97 -2.71
N LEU A 31 0.50 -15.32 -1.63
CA LEU A 31 0.85 -14.37 -0.57
C LEU A 31 1.78 -13.26 -1.09
N THR A 32 2.70 -13.64 -1.97
CA THR A 32 3.59 -12.69 -2.68
C THR A 32 2.80 -11.72 -3.56
N ALA A 33 1.88 -12.24 -4.36
CA ALA A 33 1.02 -11.46 -5.24
C ALA A 33 0.08 -10.52 -4.46
N GLU A 34 -0.53 -11.00 -3.37
CA GLU A 34 -1.32 -10.19 -2.45
C GLU A 34 -0.50 -9.02 -1.89
N GLY A 35 0.72 -9.29 -1.44
CA GLY A 35 1.61 -8.28 -0.89
C GLY A 35 1.95 -7.16 -1.89
N ARG A 36 2.27 -7.53 -3.14
CA ARG A 36 2.49 -6.57 -4.23
C ARG A 36 1.24 -5.77 -4.58
N THR A 37 0.08 -6.42 -4.57
CA THR A 37 -1.20 -5.78 -4.88
C THR A 37 -1.57 -4.75 -3.81
N GLU A 38 -1.39 -5.08 -2.52
CA GLU A 38 -1.61 -4.13 -1.40
C GLU A 38 -0.66 -2.92 -1.49
N GLN A 39 0.62 -3.13 -1.83
CA GLN A 39 1.58 -2.03 -2.03
C GLN A 39 1.13 -1.09 -3.16
N ALA A 40 0.84 -1.64 -4.34
CA ALA A 40 0.41 -0.86 -5.51
C ALA A 40 -0.87 -0.07 -5.24
N LYS A 41 -1.82 -0.66 -4.50
CA LYS A 41 -3.07 0.00 -4.13
C LYS A 41 -2.83 1.16 -3.15
N GLY A 42 -1.88 1.01 -2.23
CA GLY A 42 -1.42 2.06 -1.32
C GLY A 42 -0.79 3.24 -2.07
N ASP A 43 0.12 2.96 -3.01
CA ASP A 43 0.75 3.99 -3.85
C ASP A 43 -0.28 4.73 -4.71
N ALA A 44 -1.18 3.99 -5.35
CA ALA A 44 -2.26 4.58 -6.15
C ALA A 44 -3.16 5.50 -5.31
N ARG A 45 -3.52 5.10 -4.08
CA ARG A 45 -4.29 5.95 -3.16
C ARG A 45 -3.53 7.21 -2.78
N GLN A 46 -2.24 7.07 -2.46
CA GLN A 46 -1.42 8.20 -2.05
C GLN A 46 -1.20 9.20 -3.19
N ALA A 47 -0.98 8.70 -4.42
CA ALA A 47 -0.90 9.53 -5.61
C ALA A 47 -2.23 10.24 -5.91
N LYS A 48 -3.36 9.53 -5.76
CA LYS A 48 -4.70 10.11 -5.96
C LYS A 48 -5.05 11.17 -4.92
N GLU A 49 -4.69 10.96 -3.65
CA GLU A 49 -4.82 11.96 -2.59
C GLU A 49 -3.95 13.18 -2.86
N LYS A 50 -2.67 12.99 -3.22
CA LYS A 50 -1.77 14.10 -3.60
C LYS A 50 -2.33 14.90 -4.78
N ALA A 51 -2.78 14.21 -5.83
CA ALA A 51 -3.37 14.88 -6.99
C ALA A 51 -4.62 15.67 -6.60
N LYS A 52 -5.51 15.12 -5.77
CA LYS A 52 -6.68 15.84 -5.24
C LYS A 52 -6.29 17.06 -4.40
N ASP A 53 -5.24 16.97 -3.60
CA ASP A 53 -4.73 18.07 -2.78
C ASP A 53 -4.22 19.20 -3.67
N THR A 54 -3.41 18.87 -4.69
CA THR A 54 -2.87 19.83 -5.67
C THR A 54 -3.97 20.47 -6.53
N PHE A 55 -4.99 19.73 -6.95
CA PHE A 55 -6.12 20.25 -7.74
C PHE A 55 -7.16 21.02 -6.92
N ARG A 56 -7.12 20.95 -5.58
CA ARG A 56 -7.98 21.73 -4.69
C ARG A 56 -7.37 23.05 -4.22
N HIS A 57 -6.28 23.50 -4.86
CA HIS A 57 -5.72 24.82 -4.60
C HIS A 57 -6.49 25.92 -5.35
#